data_AF-A0A5C3FXI1-F1
#
_entry.id   AF-A0A5C3FXI1-F1
#
_cell.length_a   1.000
_cell.length_b   1.000
_cell.length_c   1.000
_cell.angle_alpha   90.00
_cell.angle_beta   90.00
_cell.angle_gamma   90.00
#
_symmetry.space_group_name_H-M   'P 1'
#
loop_
_entity.id
_entity.type
_entity.pdbx_description
1 polymer ?
#
loop_
_entity_poly.entity_id
_entity_poly.type
_entity_poly.pdbx_seq_one_letter_code
_entity_poly.pdbx_strand_id
1 'polypeptide(L)' 'MSAASWRAHFTFNKYTSICARATRQALKEEQRAAAERRGYMALRYQEWKDGKASENVNLAEAEKQ' A
#
# COMPACT_ATOMS: atom_id res chain seq x y z
N MET A 1 -1.82 8.23 28.36
CA MET A 1 -1.02 7.89 27.16
C MET A 1 -1.88 8.18 25.95
N SER A 2 -1.66 9.29 25.22
CA SER A 2 -2.42 9.54 23.99
C SER A 2 -2.02 8.48 22.96
N ALA A 3 -3.01 7.85 22.33
CA ALA A 3 -2.74 6.95 21.22
C ALA A 3 -2.06 7.73 20.08
N ALA A 4 -1.15 7.07 19.35
CA ALA A 4 -0.52 7.69 18.19
C ALA A 4 -1.58 8.07 17.14
N SER A 5 -1.52 9.30 16.61
CA SER A 5 -2.60 9.89 15.78
C SER A 5 -2.95 9.08 14.54
N TRP A 6 -2.00 8.33 13.97
CA TRP A 6 -2.24 7.48 12.80
C TRP A 6 -3.28 6.38 13.04
N ARG A 7 -3.45 5.94 14.29
CA ARG A 7 -4.40 4.87 14.66
C ARG A 7 -5.86 5.24 14.36
N ALA A 8 -6.17 6.53 14.25
CA ALA A 8 -7.51 7.01 13.89
C ALA A 8 -7.82 6.93 12.40
N HIS A 9 -6.80 6.78 11.53
CA HIS A 9 -6.96 6.89 10.08
C HIS A 9 -6.74 5.58 9.34
N PHE A 10 -5.82 4.74 9.84
CA PHE A 10 -5.49 3.50 9.17
C PHE A 10 -4.91 2.45 10.11
N THR A 11 -4.95 1.20 9.64
CA THR A 11 -4.44 0.04 10.39
C THR A 11 -2.92 -0.01 10.38
N PHE A 12 -2.35 -0.83 11.27
CA PHE A 12 -0.91 -0.99 11.42
C PHE A 12 -0.21 -1.39 10.11
N ASN A 13 -0.84 -2.21 9.27
CA ASN A 13 -0.26 -2.63 7.99
C ASN A 13 -0.09 -1.46 7.00
N LYS A 14 -1.05 -0.53 6.96
CA LYS A 14 -0.92 0.67 6.12
C LYS A 14 0.13 1.62 6.70
N TYR A 15 0.16 1.79 8.03
CA TYR A 15 1.19 2.58 8.70
C TYR A 15 2.62 2.10 8.34
N THR A 16 2.91 0.81 8.53
CA THR A 16 4.24 0.26 8.27
C THR A 16 4.61 0.31 6.79
N SER A 17 3.67 0.10 5.87
CA SER A 17 3.93 0.23 4.43
C SER A 17 4.27 1.66 4.00
N ILE A 18 3.61 2.68 4.58
CA ILE A 18 3.93 4.10 4.37
C ILE A 18 5.33 4.41 4.90
N CYS A 19 5.62 4.03 6.15
CA CYS A 19 6.96 4.25 6.74
C CYS A 19 8.05 3.57 5.91
N ALA A 20 7.84 2.33 5.46
CA ALA A 20 8.80 1.62 4.63
C ALA A 20 9.03 2.32 3.28
N ARG A 21 8.00 2.92 2.68
CA ARG A 21 8.13 3.71 1.44
C ARG A 21 8.99 4.97 1.67
N ALA A 22 8.72 5.71 2.74
CA ALA A 22 9.51 6.89 3.11
C ALA A 22 10.98 6.53 3.38
N THR A 23 11.24 5.45 4.11
CA THR A 23 12.62 4.98 4.37
C THR A 23 13.35 4.61 3.08
N ARG A 24 12.69 3.98 2.10
CA ARG A 24 13.31 3.65 0.80
C ARG A 24 13.69 4.89 0.01
N GLN A 25 12.86 5.93 0.03
CA GLN A 25 13.16 7.19 -0.64
C GLN A 25 14.33 7.95 -0.01
N ALA A 26 14.62 7.71 1.27
CA ALA A 26 15.74 8.31 1.98
C ALA A 26 17.10 7.61 1.74
N LEU A 27 17.13 6.46 1.04
CA LEU A 27 18.37 5.74 0.72
C LEU A 27 19.15 6.43 -0.42
N LYS A 28 20.46 6.17 -0.48
CA LYS A 28 21.30 6.58 -1.62
C LYS A 28 20.89 5.82 -2.88
N GLU A 29 21.22 6.37 -4.05
CA GLU A 29 20.75 5.93 -5.37
C GLU A 29 20.92 4.41 -5.60
N GLU A 30 22.11 3.87 -5.30
CA GLU A 30 22.44 2.46 -5.53
C GLU A 30 21.52 1.52 -4.76
N GLN A 31 21.28 1.80 -3.48
CA GLN A 31 20.40 0.98 -2.63
C GLN A 31 18.93 1.27 -2.92
N ARG A 32 18.60 2.51 -3.32
CA ARG A 32 17.24 2.91 -3.68
C ARG A 32 16.73 2.13 -4.89
N ALA A 33 17.53 2.01 -5.94
CA ALA A 33 17.16 1.27 -7.16
C ALA A 33 16.78 -0.20 -6.85
N ALA A 34 17.55 -0.87 -6.00
CA ALA A 34 17.23 -2.24 -5.57
C ALA A 34 15.97 -2.29 -4.68
N ALA A 35 15.76 -1.27 -3.84
CA ALA A 35 14.65 -1.22 -2.90
C ALA A 35 13.31 -0.82 -3.56
N GLU A 36 13.33 -0.04 -4.65
CA GLU A 36 12.13 0.43 -5.35
C GLU A 36 11.25 -0.70 -5.87
N ARG A 37 11.86 -1.81 -6.30
CA ARG A 37 11.13 -3.01 -6.76
C ARG A 37 10.15 -3.55 -5.72
N ARG A 38 10.40 -3.32 -4.43
CA ARG A 38 9.52 -3.77 -3.32
C ARG A 38 8.27 -2.92 -3.15
N GLY A 39 8.23 -1.72 -3.75
CA GLY A 39 7.08 -0.82 -3.70
C GLY A 39 6.04 -1.06 -4.79
N TYR A 40 6.37 -1.87 -5.80
CA TYR A 40 5.48 -2.16 -6.92
C TYR A 40 4.40 -3.17 -6.52
N MET A 41 3.13 -2.79 -6.67
CA MET A 41 1.98 -3.66 -6.46
C MET A 41 1.06 -3.57 -7.68
N ALA A 42 0.90 -4.70 -8.39
CA ALA A 42 -0.01 -4.86 -9.53
C ALA A 42 -1.14 -5.84 -9.18
N LEU A 43 -1.71 -5.69 -7.98
CA LEU A 43 -2.76 -6.58 -7.50
C LEU A 43 -4.10 -6.22 -8.14
N ARG A 44 -4.84 -7.23 -8.56
CA ARG A 44 -6.23 -7.13 -8.96
C ARG A 44 -7.09 -7.91 -7.99
N TYR A 45 -8.20 -7.34 -7.55
CA TYR A 45 -9.14 -8.03 -6.68
C TYR A 45 -10.56 -7.89 -7.21
N GLN A 46 -11.40 -8.82 -6.81
CA GLN A 46 -12.81 -8.86 -7.16
C GLN A 46 -13.58 -9.24 -5.90
N GLU A 47 -14.59 -8.46 -5.54
CA GLU A 47 -15.46 -8.79 -4.43
C GLU A 47 -16.51 -9.79 -4.92
N TRP A 48 -16.69 -10.88 -4.19
CA TRP A 48 -17.73 -11.86 -4.48
C TRP A 48 -18.85 -11.70 -3.47
N LYS A 49 -20.07 -11.42 -3.96
CA LYS A 49 -21.29 -11.31 -3.15
C LYS A 49 -22.39 -12.16 -3.77
N ASP A 50 -23.09 -12.94 -2.95
CA ASP A 50 -24.19 -13.82 -3.38
C ASP A 50 -23.82 -14.76 -4.54
N GLY A 51 -22.56 -15.23 -4.56
CA GLY A 51 -22.04 -16.11 -5.61
C GLY A 51 -21.78 -15.43 -6.96
N LYS A 52 -21.93 -14.11 -7.06
CA LYS A 52 -21.59 -13.34 -8.25
C LYS A 52 -20.36 -12.48 -8.00
N ALA A 53 -19.53 -12.41 -9.02
CA ALA A 53 -18.25 -11.72 -8.97
C ALA A 53 -18.44 -10.27 -9.46
N SER A 54 -17.93 -9.28 -8.70
CA SER A 54 -18.04 -7.84 -9.00
C SER A 54 -17.20 -7.42 -10.21
N GLU A 55 -17.08 -6.12 -10.48
CA GLU A 55 -16.05 -5.65 -11.41
C GLU A 55 -14.64 -5.98 -10.89
N ASN A 56 -13.71 -6.23 -11.82
CA ASN A 56 -12.31 -6.49 -11.48
C ASN A 56 -11.62 -5.16 -11.18
N VAL A 57 -11.26 -4.95 -9.93
CA VAL A 57 -10.62 -3.71 -9.49
C VAL A 57 -9.11 -3.88 -9.54
N ASN A 58 -8.45 -3.05 -10.34
CA ASN A 58 -6.99 -2.91 -10.32
C ASN A 58 -6.58 -2.00 -9.17
N LEU A 59 -5.90 -2.55 -8.17
CA LEU A 59 -5.51 -1.82 -6.95
C LEU A 59 -4.59 -0.63 -7.26
N ALA A 60 -3.76 -0.73 -8.31
CA ALA A 60 -2.86 0.34 -8.72
C ALA A 60 -3.58 1.53 -9.40
N GLU A 61 -4.77 1.28 -9.97
CA GLU A 61 -5.63 2.32 -10.56
C GLU A 61 -6.56 2.92 -9.49
N ALA A 62 -7.07 2.08 -8.58
CA ALA A 62 -7.91 2.51 -7.47
C ALA A 62 -7.19 3.47 -6.49
N GLU A 63 -5.88 3.33 -6.28
CA GLU A 63 -5.11 4.26 -5.43
C GLU A 63 -4.84 5.64 -6.07
N LYS A 64 -5.11 5.82 -7.38
CA LYS A 64 -4.87 7.10 -8.10
C LYS A 64 -6.10 8.02 -8.16
N GLN A 65 -7.29 7.50 -7.87
CA GLN A 65 -8.54 8.25 -7.78
C GLN A 65 -8.66 8.92 -6.42
#